data_AF-A0A920BH65-F1
#
_entry.id   AF-A0A920BH65-F1
#
_cell.length_a   1.000
_cell.length_b   1.000
_cell.length_c   1.000
_cell.angle_alpha   90.00
_cell.angle_beta   90.00
_cell.angle_gamma   90.00
#
_symmetry.space_group_name_H-M   'P 1'
#
loop_
_entity.id
_entity.type
_entity.pdbx_description
1 polymer ?
#
loop_
_entity_poly.entity_id
_entity_poly.type
_entity_poly.pdbx_seq_one_letter_code
_entity_poly.pdbx_strand_id
1 'polypeptide(L)' 'MGLISHQLEEAGIATVAISTAKDITEAVRMPRAAFLDFPQGFTVGKPNNMKLAKEILKSTLEILVLR' A
#
# COMPACT_ATOMS: atom_id res chain seq x y z
N MET A 1 -8.79 1.27 6.07
CA MET A 1 -7.66 2.23 6.05
C MET A 1 -7.93 3.50 5.24
N GLY A 2 -8.82 3.51 4.23
CA GLY A 2 -9.09 4.70 3.40
C GLY A 2 -9.42 5.99 4.17
N LEU A 3 -10.43 5.97 5.05
CA LEU A 3 -10.82 7.13 5.87
C LEU A 3 -9.65 7.73 6.66
N ILE A 4 -8.86 6.88 7.34
CA ILE A 4 -7.72 7.31 8.15
C ILE A 4 -6.64 7.93 7.26
N SER A 5 -6.35 7.30 6.12
CA SER A 5 -5.34 7.80 5.17
C SER A 5 -5.73 9.17 4.62
N HIS A 6 -6.99 9.40 4.26
CA HIS A 6 -7.45 10.74 3.87
C HIS A 6 -7.26 11.78 4.98
N GLN A 7 -7.64 11.46 6.22
CA GLN A 7 -7.47 12.39 7.34
C GLN A 7 -5.99 12.74 7.59
N LEU A 8 -5.09 11.75 7.41
CA LEU A 8 -3.65 11.96 7.53
C LEU A 8 -3.10 12.83 6.39
N GLU A 9 -3.55 12.61 5.14
CA GLU A 9 -3.16 13.47 4.02
C GLU A 9 -3.58 14.93 4.24
N GLU A 10 -4.82 15.15 4.69
CA GLU A 10 -5.35 16.49 4.99
C GLU A 10 -4.55 17.19 6.11
N ALA A 11 -4.03 16.41 7.07
CA ALA A 11 -3.12 16.89 8.11
C ALA A 11 -1.66 17.08 7.65
N GLY A 12 -1.36 16.87 6.36
CA GLY A 12 -0.01 17.01 5.79
C GLY A 12 0.90 15.80 6.01
N ILE A 13 0.36 14.66 6.45
CA ILE A 13 1.10 13.42 6.65
C ILE A 13 0.90 12.52 5.43
N ALA A 14 1.93 12.38 4.61
CA ALA A 14 1.89 11.53 3.44
C ALA A 14 1.78 10.04 3.81
N THR A 15 0.80 9.36 3.22
CA THR A 15 0.49 7.94 3.40
C THR A 15 0.60 7.16 2.09
N VAL A 16 0.87 5.86 2.19
CA VAL A 16 0.78 4.88 1.11
C VAL A 16 0.37 3.55 1.72
N ALA A 17 -0.40 2.74 1.00
CA ALA A 17 -0.75 1.39 1.43
C ALA A 17 -0.27 0.33 0.45
N ILE A 18 -0.07 -0.88 0.96
CA ILE A 18 0.05 -2.08 0.13
C ILE A 18 -1.28 -2.82 0.24
N SER A 19 -1.82 -3.25 -0.90
CA SER A 19 -3.13 -3.91 -0.94
C SER A 19 -3.16 -5.07 -1.92
N THR A 20 -3.90 -6.12 -1.54
CA THR A 20 -4.24 -7.28 -2.37
C THR A 20 -5.72 -7.27 -2.79
N ALA A 21 -6.52 -6.32 -2.31
CA ALA A 21 -7.94 -6.19 -2.61
C ALA A 21 -8.18 -4.95 -3.49
N LYS A 22 -7.98 -5.10 -4.80
CA LYS A 22 -7.97 -3.99 -5.76
C LYS A 22 -9.29 -3.22 -5.77
N ASP A 23 -10.40 -3.94 -5.91
CA ASP A 23 -11.76 -3.41 -5.93
C ASP A 23 -12.09 -2.58 -4.68
N ILE A 24 -11.76 -3.09 -3.49
CA ILE A 24 -11.97 -2.39 -2.23
C ILE A 24 -11.08 -1.14 -2.16
N THR A 25 -9.82 -1.25 -2.59
CA THR A 25 -8.85 -0.14 -2.56
C THR A 25 -9.28 1.02 -3.45
N GLU A 26 -9.81 0.70 -4.63
CA GLU A 26 -10.37 1.66 -5.58
C GLU A 26 -11.67 2.27 -5.05
N ALA A 27 -12.58 1.44 -4.50
CA ALA A 27 -13.86 1.90 -3.96
C ALA A 27 -13.70 2.92 -2.82
N VAL A 28 -12.69 2.74 -1.96
CA VAL A 28 -12.38 3.69 -0.88
C VAL A 28 -11.52 4.87 -1.33
N ARG A 29 -11.13 4.93 -2.62
CA ARG A 29 -10.32 6.00 -3.23
C ARG A 29 -9.02 6.27 -2.47
N MET A 30 -8.29 5.20 -2.15
CA MET A 30 -7.05 5.30 -1.39
C MET A 30 -6.10 6.34 -2.01
N PRO A 31 -5.55 7.32 -1.25
CA PRO A 31 -4.73 8.40 -1.80
C PRO A 31 -3.57 7.90 -2.67
N ARG A 32 -2.87 6.87 -2.19
CA ARG A 32 -1.80 6.15 -2.88
C ARG A 32 -1.80 4.70 -2.42
N ALA A 33 -1.63 3.76 -3.36
CA ALA A 33 -1.50 2.36 -3.03
C ALA A 33 -0.64 1.59 -4.04
N ALA A 34 0.14 0.63 -3.55
CA ALA A 34 0.71 -0.44 -4.36
C ALA A 34 -0.24 -1.63 -4.35
N PHE A 35 -0.74 -2.01 -5.53
CA PHE A 35 -1.50 -3.24 -5.68
C PHE A 35 -0.56 -4.41 -5.90
N LEU A 36 -0.77 -5.51 -5.17
CA LEU A 36 -0.08 -6.76 -5.37
C LEU A 36 -1.08 -7.88 -5.61
N ASP A 37 -0.86 -8.64 -6.69
CA ASP A 37 -1.70 -9.78 -7.05
C ASP A 37 -1.27 -11.04 -6.28
N PHE A 38 -1.43 -10.98 -4.96
CA PHE A 38 -1.29 -12.13 -4.05
C PHE A 38 -2.62 -12.41 -3.36
N PRO A 39 -2.84 -13.63 -2.82
CA PRO A 39 -4.00 -13.91 -1.99
C PRO A 39 -4.11 -12.93 -0.82
N GLN A 40 -5.34 -12.68 -0.37
CA GLN A 40 -5.59 -11.83 0.77
C GLN A 40 -4.80 -12.31 2.01
N GLY A 41 -4.11 -11.38 2.67
CA GLY A 41 -3.24 -11.66 3.82
C GLY A 41 -1.75 -11.78 3.48
N PHE A 42 -1.38 -11.77 2.19
CA PHE A 42 0.00 -11.86 1.72
C PHE A 42 0.50 -10.49 1.22
N THR A 43 0.23 -9.43 1.99
CA THR A 43 0.44 -8.03 1.61
C THR A 43 1.91 -7.65 1.42
N VAL A 44 2.85 -8.55 1.74
CA VAL A 44 4.30 -8.37 1.48
C VAL A 44 4.89 -9.58 0.76
N GLY A 45 4.07 -10.30 -0.02
CA GLY A 45 4.48 -11.44 -0.83
C GLY A 45 4.47 -12.77 -0.06
N LYS A 46 5.29 -13.72 -0.52
CA LYS A 46 5.30 -15.10 -0.01
C LYS A 46 5.84 -15.18 1.43
N PRO A 47 5.29 -16.09 2.28
CA PRO A 47 5.81 -16.30 3.62
C PRO A 47 7.28 -16.72 3.59
N ASN A 48 8.01 -16.38 4.66
CA ASN A 48 9.43 -16.72 4.83
C ASN A 48 10.36 -16.20 3.72
N ASN A 49 9.91 -15.28 2.86
CA ASN A 49 10.75 -14.63 1.86
C ASN A 49 11.02 -13.17 2.23
N MET A 50 11.98 -12.96 3.13
CA MET A 50 12.32 -11.62 3.62
C MET A 50 12.91 -10.71 2.53
N LYS A 51 13.57 -11.28 1.52
CA LYS A 51 14.10 -10.51 0.39
C LYS A 51 12.94 -9.84 -0.38
N LEU A 52 11.94 -10.64 -0.78
CA LEU A 52 10.77 -10.16 -1.51
C LEU A 52 9.97 -9.13 -0.70
N ALA A 53 9.73 -9.38 0.58
CA ALA A 53 9.00 -8.45 1.44
C ALA A 53 9.71 -7.08 1.56
N LYS A 54 11.05 -7.08 1.63
CA LYS A 54 11.83 -5.82 1.62
C LYS A 54 11.77 -5.11 0.27
N GLU A 55 11.83 -5.85 -0.84
CA GLU A 55 11.72 -5.28 -2.19
C GLU A 55 10.35 -4.62 -2.38
N ILE A 56 9.27 -5.31 -2.02
CA ILE A 56 7.90 -4.78 -2.05
C ILE A 56 7.77 -3.52 -1.21
N LEU A 57 8.28 -3.54 0.04
CA LEU A 57 8.21 -2.37 0.92
C LEU A 57 8.94 -1.17 0.32
N LYS A 58 10.16 -1.38 -0.22
CA LYS A 58 10.94 -0.31 -0.86
C LYS A 58 10.20 0.28 -2.07
N SER A 59 9.74 -0.57 -3.00
CA SER A 59 8.98 -0.12 -4.17
C SER A 59 7.68 0.59 -3.80
N THR A 60 7.04 0.19 -2.69
CA THR A 60 5.86 0.90 -2.17
C THR A 60 6.23 2.28 -1.64
N LEU A 61 7.32 2.41 -0.89
CA LEU A 61 7.78 3.70 -0.36
C LEU A 61 8.23 4.67 -1.46
N GLU A 62 8.74 4.17 -2.59
CA GLU A 62 9.07 5.00 -3.76
C GLU A 62 7.86 5.79 -4.28
N ILE A 63 6.63 5.26 -4.12
CA ILE A 63 5.39 5.95 -4.49
C ILE A 63 5.20 7.26 -3.68
N LEU A 64 5.76 7.35 -2.47
CA LEU A 64 5.72 8.59 -1.66
C LEU A 64 6.63 9.69 -2.21
N VAL A 65 7.73 9.31 -2.87
CA VAL A 65 8.79 10.23 -3.30
C VAL A 65 8.56 10.74 -4.71
N LEU A 66 7.81 10.02 -5.54
CA LEU A 66 7.51 10.36 -6.94
C LEU A 66 6.46 11.48 -7.11
N ARG A 67 6.43 12.45 -6.21
CA ARG A 67 5.45 13.55 -6.22
C ARG A 67 6.02 14.83 -6.82
#